data_AF-A0A4Y2WJW0-F1
#
_entry.id   AF-A0A4Y2WJW0-F1
#
_cell.length_a   1.000
_cell.length_b   1.000
_cell.length_c   1.000
_cell.angle_alpha   90.00
_cell.angle_beta   90.00
_cell.angle_gamma   90.00
#
_symmetry.space_group_name_H-M   'P 1'
#
loop_
_entity.id
_entity.type
_entity.pdbx_description
1 polymer ?
#
loop_
_entity_poly.entity_id
_entity_poly.type
_entity_poly.pdbx_seq_one_letter_code
_entity_poly.pdbx_strand_id
1 'polypeptide(L)'
;MVQDNSIDEAVEEVTRVILHAANVTIPRTKSKFKKQTKPWWNNECHLANKKQKKAWNIFRRYPSTQNLICFKKTRAEFRRIKRRSQRVSWVNYISTITSSISSRELWQKVKKVSGVHSSNAISILNVNGQLVSSLKDIANSIASTLADTSSSQNYNFLFLSHKQKTERKKLNFKTRTSFPYNQNFTYQEFQLCLSSTHKSAPGPDLISYIMLQHLNSESQKNLLSLYNRTPPQVPVPDAYMAPVPVDGLVTEETYQTNQTHPDPVNHPPTTLFTKTKKKKIYKCIYNMKIDMCRQ
;
A
#
# COMPACT_ATOMS: atom_id res chain seq x y z
N MET A 1 12.20 -21.08 -23.51
CA MET A 1 10.73 -21.09 -23.68
C MET A 1 10.14 -19.71 -23.99
N VAL A 2 10.81 -18.59 -23.66
CA VAL A 2 10.28 -17.24 -23.96
C VAL A 2 10.67 -16.71 -25.35
N GLN A 3 11.75 -17.20 -25.96
CA GLN A 3 12.34 -16.60 -27.17
C GLN A 3 11.50 -16.77 -28.45
N ASP A 4 10.71 -17.85 -28.55
CA ASP A 4 10.07 -18.26 -29.81
C ASP A 4 8.58 -17.87 -29.90
N ASN A 5 7.97 -17.43 -28.79
CA ASN A 5 6.54 -17.09 -28.72
C ASN A 5 6.31 -15.59 -28.98
N SER A 6 5.08 -15.24 -29.38
CA SER A 6 4.64 -13.84 -29.44
C SER A 6 4.85 -13.14 -28.09
N ILE A 7 5.09 -11.82 -28.10
CA ILE A 7 5.32 -11.04 -26.86
C ILE A 7 4.13 -11.19 -25.91
N ASP A 8 2.90 -11.14 -26.43
CA ASP A 8 1.69 -11.21 -25.61
C ASP A 8 1.53 -12.60 -24.95
N GLU A 9 1.74 -13.66 -25.72
CA GLU A 9 1.70 -15.04 -25.23
C GLU A 9 2.80 -15.30 -24.18
N ALA A 10 4.00 -14.77 -24.41
CA ALA A 10 5.10 -14.87 -23.46
C ALA A 10 4.81 -14.11 -22.15
N VAL A 11 4.16 -12.94 -22.23
CA VAL A 11 3.75 -12.16 -21.05
C VAL A 11 2.66 -12.89 -20.27
N GLU A 12 1.67 -13.47 -20.95
CA GLU A 12 0.60 -14.23 -20.32
C GLU A 12 1.14 -15.46 -19.59
N GLU A 13 2.02 -16.23 -20.23
CA GLU A 13 2.61 -17.43 -19.66
C GLU A 13 3.48 -17.11 -18.43
N VAL A 14 4.35 -16.10 -18.52
CA VAL A 14 5.17 -15.66 -17.38
C VAL A 14 4.29 -15.20 -16.22
N THR A 15 3.23 -14.44 -16.50
CA THR A 15 2.29 -13.96 -15.48
C THR A 15 1.59 -15.13 -14.79
N ARG A 16 1.09 -16.10 -15.58
CA ARG A 16 0.41 -17.30 -15.10
C ARG A 16 1.32 -18.12 -14.18
N VAL A 17 2.57 -18.36 -14.58
CA VAL A 17 3.54 -19.14 -13.79
C VAL A 17 3.89 -18.46 -12.47
N ILE A 18 4.14 -17.14 -12.48
CA ILE A 18 4.45 -16.38 -11.27
C ILE A 18 3.27 -16.43 -10.30
N LEU A 19 2.05 -16.22 -10.78
CA LEU A 19 0.85 -16.24 -9.94
C LEU A 19 0.56 -17.64 -9.39
N HIS A 20 0.74 -18.69 -10.20
CA HIS A 20 0.58 -20.06 -9.74
C HIS A 20 1.55 -20.38 -8.61
N ALA A 21 2.85 -20.09 -8.80
CA ALA A 21 3.86 -20.30 -7.77
C ALA A 21 3.56 -19.49 -6.50
N ALA A 22 3.16 -18.23 -6.64
CA ALA A 22 2.78 -17.39 -5.52
C ALA A 22 1.57 -17.93 -4.74
N ASN A 23 0.53 -18.41 -5.43
CA ASN A 23 -0.66 -18.97 -4.78
C ASN A 23 -0.37 -20.26 -4.00
N VAL A 24 0.58 -21.07 -4.47
CA VAL A 24 1.00 -22.30 -3.80
C VAL A 24 1.89 -22.01 -2.58
N THR A 25 2.76 -21.01 -2.67
CA THR A 25 3.86 -20.81 -1.70
C THR A 25 3.66 -19.66 -0.73
N ILE A 26 2.86 -18.64 -1.07
CA ILE A 26 2.66 -17.44 -0.25
C ILE A 26 1.30 -17.52 0.45
N PRO A 27 1.26 -17.73 1.77
CA PRO A 27 0.00 -17.73 2.51
C PRO A 27 -0.68 -16.37 2.43
N ARG A 28 -1.96 -16.33 2.06
CA ARG A 28 -2.75 -15.10 2.08
C ARG A 28 -2.98 -14.68 3.53
N THR A 29 -2.26 -13.65 3.99
CA THR A 29 -2.43 -13.13 5.35
C THR A 29 -3.78 -12.45 5.50
N LYS A 30 -4.58 -12.90 6.47
CA LYS A 30 -5.72 -12.13 6.96
C LYS A 30 -5.22 -10.79 7.51
N SER A 31 -5.95 -9.71 7.24
CA SER A 31 -5.64 -8.40 7.80
C SER A 31 -5.51 -8.51 9.32
N LYS A 32 -4.28 -8.35 9.83
CA LYS A 32 -4.05 -8.30 11.28
C LYS A 32 -4.50 -6.92 11.71
N PHE A 33 -5.72 -6.82 12.24
CA PHE A 33 -6.16 -5.60 12.90
C PHE A 33 -5.11 -5.19 13.93
N LYS A 34 -4.66 -3.93 13.87
CA LYS A 34 -3.78 -3.37 14.90
C LYS A 34 -4.45 -3.65 16.24
N LYS A 35 -3.75 -4.35 17.15
CA LYS A 35 -4.28 -4.59 18.49
C LYS A 35 -4.58 -3.23 19.09
N GLN A 36 -5.86 -2.98 19.40
CA GLN A 36 -6.29 -1.76 20.07
C GLN A 36 -5.38 -1.56 21.29
N THR A 37 -4.66 -0.43 21.30
CA THR A 37 -3.78 -0.10 22.41
C THR A 37 -4.66 0.17 23.61
N LYS A 38 -4.39 -0.55 24.71
CA LYS A 38 -5.13 -0.37 25.96
C LYS A 38 -4.92 1.08 26.44
N PRO A 39 -5.96 1.90 26.62
CA PRO A 39 -5.78 3.33 26.97
C PRO A 39 -4.99 3.56 28.26
N TRP A 40 -5.07 2.60 29.19
CA TRP A 40 -4.34 2.61 30.47
C TRP A 40 -2.88 2.14 30.37
N TRP A 41 -2.42 1.71 29.20
CA TRP A 41 -1.08 1.16 29.01
C TRP A 41 -0.10 2.30 28.68
N ASN A 42 0.59 2.78 29.71
CA ASN A 42 1.54 3.90 29.64
C ASN A 42 3.02 3.44 29.71
N ASN A 43 3.96 4.38 29.60
CA ASN A 43 5.39 4.08 29.64
C ASN A 43 5.82 3.38 30.95
N GLU A 44 5.23 3.76 32.10
CA GLU A 44 5.47 3.07 33.37
C GLU A 44 5.08 1.58 33.31
N CYS A 45 3.92 1.26 32.71
CA CYS A 45 3.50 -0.13 32.47
C CYS A 45 4.50 -0.87 31.57
N HIS A 46 5.01 -0.21 30.52
CA HIS A 46 6.03 -0.78 29.64
C HIS A 46 7.32 -1.10 30.40
N LEU A 47 7.84 -0.15 31.17
CA LEU A 47 9.07 -0.31 31.94
C LEU A 47 8.93 -1.41 32.99
N ALA A 48 7.83 -1.41 33.74
CA ALA A 48 7.57 -2.42 34.76
C ALA A 48 7.41 -3.83 34.16
N ASN A 49 6.72 -3.96 33.03
CA ASN A 49 6.61 -5.22 32.29
C ASN A 49 7.97 -5.70 31.76
N LYS A 50 8.81 -4.77 31.25
CA LYS A 50 10.17 -5.09 30.80
C LYS A 50 11.03 -5.59 31.95
N LYS A 51 10.98 -4.93 33.12
CA LYS A 51 11.66 -5.36 34.36
C LYS A 51 11.19 -6.75 34.80
N GLN A 52 9.88 -6.98 34.86
CA GLN A 52 9.30 -8.28 35.21
C GLN A 52 9.75 -9.39 34.26
N LYS A 53 9.71 -9.16 32.94
CA LYS A 53 10.17 -10.12 31.93
C LYS A 53 11.66 -10.42 32.06
N LYS A 54 12.48 -9.40 32.32
CA LYS A 54 13.92 -9.58 32.55
C LYS A 54 14.17 -10.46 33.78
N ALA A 55 13.52 -10.16 34.91
CA ALA A 55 13.64 -10.97 36.13
C ALA A 55 13.14 -12.41 35.93
N TRP A 56 12.03 -12.59 35.20
CA TRP A 56 11.53 -13.92 34.85
C TRP A 56 12.52 -14.70 33.97
N ASN A 57 13.11 -14.06 32.95
CA ASN A 57 14.10 -14.69 32.08
C ASN A 57 15.35 -15.12 32.85
N ILE A 58 15.82 -14.30 33.79
CA ILE A 58 16.95 -14.64 34.67
C ILE A 58 16.61 -15.84 35.55
N PHE A 59 15.47 -15.80 36.25
CA PHE A 59 15.01 -16.90 37.09
C PHE A 59 14.80 -18.20 36.30
N ARG A 60 14.22 -18.12 35.09
CA ARG A 60 13.99 -19.27 34.22
C ARG A 60 15.28 -19.95 33.76
N ARG A 61 16.34 -19.17 33.51
CA ARG A 61 17.65 -19.70 33.11
C ARG A 61 18.47 -20.17 34.31
N TYR A 62 18.39 -19.45 35.42
CA TYR A 62 19.17 -19.69 36.63
C TYR A 62 18.25 -19.72 37.86
N PRO A 63 17.63 -20.88 38.15
CA PRO A 63 16.65 -21.00 39.23
C PRO A 63 17.36 -21.00 40.59
N SER A 64 17.45 -19.82 41.20
CA SER A 64 17.94 -19.63 42.58
C SER A 64 16.89 -18.94 43.45
N THR A 65 16.97 -19.12 44.77
CA THR A 65 16.07 -18.46 45.74
C THR A 65 16.10 -16.93 45.59
N GLN A 66 17.28 -16.35 45.38
CA GLN A 66 17.44 -14.92 45.16
C GLN A 66 16.76 -14.44 43.88
N ASN A 67 16.90 -15.20 42.78
CA ASN A 67 16.26 -14.88 41.51
C ASN A 67 14.73 -15.02 41.60
N LEU A 68 14.23 -16.00 42.34
CA LEU A 68 12.80 -16.16 42.62
C LEU A 68 12.24 -14.98 43.41
N ILE A 69 12.95 -14.52 44.45
CA ILE A 69 12.56 -13.34 45.24
C ILE A 69 12.52 -12.09 44.35
N CYS A 70 13.54 -11.88 43.51
CA CYS A 70 13.59 -10.76 42.57
C CYS A 70 12.43 -10.78 41.56
N PHE A 71 12.11 -11.95 40.99
CA PHE A 71 10.95 -12.11 40.11
C PHE A 71 9.63 -11.84 40.84
N LYS A 72 9.45 -12.35 42.06
CA LYS A 72 8.24 -12.09 42.87
C LYS A 72 8.07 -10.60 43.18
N LYS A 73 9.16 -9.90 43.55
CA LYS A 73 9.17 -8.45 43.78
C LYS A 73 8.74 -7.67 42.54
N THR A 74 9.41 -7.90 41.40
CA THR A 74 9.08 -7.22 40.14
C THR A 74 7.68 -7.56 39.60
N ARG A 75 7.19 -8.79 39.84
CA ARG A 75 5.80 -9.19 39.55
C ARG A 75 4.79 -8.43 40.40
N ALA A 76 5.07 -8.23 41.68
CA ALA A 76 4.22 -7.45 42.59
C ALA A 76 4.20 -5.96 42.19
N GLU A 77 5.37 -5.39 41.88
CA GLU A 77 5.51 -4.02 41.38
C GLU A 77 4.71 -3.81 40.10
N PHE A 78 4.87 -4.69 39.10
CA PHE A 78 4.11 -4.62 37.86
C PHE A 78 2.58 -4.71 38.10
N ARG A 79 2.14 -5.59 39.01
CA ARG A 79 0.71 -5.66 39.39
C ARG A 79 0.22 -4.36 40.01
N ARG A 80 1.00 -3.72 40.89
CA ARG A 80 0.67 -2.42 41.49
C ARG A 80 0.54 -1.33 40.43
N ILE A 81 1.55 -1.19 39.58
CA ILE A 81 1.57 -0.18 38.50
C ILE A 81 0.40 -0.40 37.55
N LYS A 82 0.17 -1.65 37.11
CA LYS A 82 -0.98 -1.98 36.25
C LYS A 82 -2.31 -1.53 36.86
N ARG A 83 -2.57 -1.88 38.14
CA ARG A 83 -3.83 -1.48 38.81
C ARG A 83 -3.92 0.05 38.95
N ARG A 84 -2.82 0.73 39.26
CA ARG A 84 -2.76 2.19 39.35
C ARG A 84 -3.09 2.84 38.00
N SER A 85 -2.41 2.43 36.92
CA SER A 85 -2.64 3.00 35.59
C SER A 85 -4.04 2.73 35.07
N GLN A 86 -4.60 1.54 35.34
CA GLN A 86 -6.01 1.24 35.05
C GLN A 86 -6.96 2.20 35.79
N ARG A 87 -6.75 2.40 37.10
CA ARG A 87 -7.58 3.32 37.89
C ARG A 87 -7.45 4.76 37.42
N VAL A 88 -6.23 5.26 37.21
CA VAL A 88 -5.99 6.64 36.76
C VAL A 88 -6.61 6.88 35.40
N SER A 89 -6.38 5.97 34.44
CA SER A 89 -7.02 6.06 33.12
C SER A 89 -8.53 6.03 33.21
N TRP A 90 -9.09 5.24 34.13
CA TRP A 90 -10.52 5.16 34.37
C TRP A 90 -11.09 6.46 34.94
N VAL A 91 -10.47 6.99 35.99
CA VAL A 91 -10.85 8.27 36.62
C VAL A 91 -10.78 9.41 35.60
N ASN A 92 -9.69 9.49 34.84
CA ASN A 92 -9.52 10.52 33.81
C ASN A 92 -10.55 10.39 32.68
N TYR A 93 -10.98 9.16 32.35
CA TYR A 93 -12.02 8.95 31.35
C TYR A 93 -13.37 9.45 31.87
N ILE A 94 -13.73 9.09 33.10
CA ILE A 94 -14.99 9.52 33.73
C ILE A 94 -15.01 11.02 33.98
N SER A 95 -13.88 11.65 34.30
CA SER A 95 -13.81 13.12 34.46
C SER A 95 -14.10 13.86 33.16
N THR A 96 -14.01 13.20 31.99
CA THR A 96 -14.47 13.80 30.73
C THR A 96 -15.98 13.78 30.57
N ILE A 97 -16.75 13.18 31.48
CA ILE A 97 -18.21 13.16 31.46
C ILE A 97 -18.72 14.30 32.35
N THR A 98 -18.94 15.47 31.75
CA THR A 98 -19.44 16.69 32.41
C THR A 98 -20.91 16.93 32.08
N SER A 99 -21.56 17.81 32.86
CA SER A 99 -22.95 18.22 32.64
C SER A 99 -23.18 18.97 31.32
N SER A 100 -22.11 19.49 30.70
CA SER A 100 -22.13 20.21 29.42
C SER A 100 -22.19 19.31 28.18
N ILE A 101 -22.15 17.98 28.34
CA ILE A 101 -22.08 17.04 27.22
C ILE A 101 -23.49 16.70 26.73
N SER A 102 -23.64 16.54 25.41
CA SER A 102 -24.92 16.14 24.83
C SER A 102 -25.32 14.72 25.23
N SER A 103 -26.62 14.44 25.32
CA SER A 103 -27.15 13.09 25.59
C SER A 103 -26.55 12.02 24.64
N ARG A 104 -26.37 12.37 23.36
CA ARG A 104 -25.75 11.49 22.36
C ARG A 104 -24.32 11.12 22.72
N GLU A 105 -23.49 12.10 23.05
CA GLU A 105 -22.09 11.89 23.40
C GLU A 105 -21.95 11.15 24.74
N LEU A 106 -22.81 11.44 25.71
CA LEU A 106 -22.89 10.71 26.97
C LEU A 106 -23.12 9.22 26.71
N TRP A 107 -24.15 8.88 25.94
CA TRP A 107 -24.46 7.49 25.60
C TRP A 107 -23.35 6.81 24.79
N GLN A 108 -22.66 7.53 23.90
CA GLN A 108 -21.48 7.00 23.22
C GLN A 108 -20.33 6.69 24.18
N LYS A 109 -20.09 7.55 25.18
CA LYS A 109 -19.06 7.30 26.21
C LYS A 109 -19.45 6.11 27.10
N VAL A 110 -20.71 5.99 27.51
CA VAL A 110 -21.22 4.84 28.29
C VAL A 110 -21.12 3.52 27.50
N LYS A 111 -21.42 3.53 26.19
CA LYS A 111 -21.24 2.35 25.33
C LYS A 111 -19.76 1.94 25.21
N LYS A 112 -18.85 2.90 25.05
CA LYS A 112 -17.39 2.64 25.04
C LYS A 112 -16.92 2.05 26.37
N VAL A 113 -17.46 2.51 27.49
CA VAL A 113 -17.17 2.01 28.85
C VAL A 113 -17.63 0.58 29.07
N SER A 114 -18.85 0.27 28.65
CA SER A 114 -19.48 -1.05 28.84
C SER A 114 -18.88 -2.13 27.93
N GLY A 115 -17.90 -1.77 27.09
CA GLY A 115 -17.31 -2.68 26.10
C GLY A 115 -18.26 -3.00 24.95
N VAL A 116 -19.39 -2.30 24.85
CA VAL A 116 -20.32 -2.41 23.72
C VAL A 116 -19.66 -1.73 22.52
N HIS A 117 -19.02 -2.54 21.68
CA HIS A 117 -18.42 -2.08 20.44
C HIS A 117 -19.54 -1.63 19.48
N SER A 118 -19.68 -0.32 19.29
CA SER A 118 -20.44 0.20 18.16
C SER A 118 -19.55 0.15 16.93
N SER A 119 -19.70 -0.87 16.09
CA SER A 119 -19.13 -0.83 14.74
C SER A 119 -19.89 0.22 13.94
N ASN A 120 -19.21 1.28 13.48
CA ASN A 120 -19.76 2.20 12.47
C ASN A 120 -19.73 1.56 11.08
N ALA A 121 -20.05 0.27 10.98
CA ALA A 121 -20.11 -0.42 9.71
C ALA A 121 -21.30 0.13 8.93
N ILE A 122 -21.05 0.60 7.71
CA ILE A 122 -22.12 0.96 6.79
C ILE A 122 -22.85 -0.33 6.45
N SER A 123 -24.05 -0.51 6.99
CA SER A 123 -24.90 -1.69 6.74
C SER A 123 -25.85 -1.47 5.57
N ILE A 124 -26.18 -0.22 5.27
CA ILE A 124 -27.12 0.17 4.22
C ILE A 124 -26.62 1.47 3.58
N LEU A 125 -26.59 1.50 2.25
CA LEU A 125 -26.26 2.68 1.44
C LEU A 125 -27.46 3.01 0.53
N ASN A 126 -27.86 4.28 0.47
CA ASN A 126 -28.86 4.74 -0.50
C ASN A 126 -28.13 5.27 -1.74
N VAL A 127 -28.33 4.62 -2.88
CA VAL A 127 -27.77 5.02 -4.17
C VAL A 127 -28.93 5.30 -5.11
N ASN A 128 -29.11 6.57 -5.49
CA ASN A 128 -30.16 7.02 -6.42
C ASN A 128 -31.58 6.55 -6.04
N GLY A 129 -31.89 6.48 -4.74
CA GLY A 129 -33.20 6.04 -4.24
C GLY A 129 -33.31 4.53 -3.99
N GLN A 130 -32.29 3.73 -4.33
CA GLN A 130 -32.24 2.30 -4.04
C GLN A 130 -31.39 2.00 -2.80
N LEU A 131 -31.92 1.16 -1.91
CA LEU A 131 -31.22 0.72 -0.70
C LEU A 131 -30.37 -0.51 -0.99
N VAL A 132 -29.06 -0.37 -0.84
CA VAL A 132 -28.07 -1.44 -1.01
C VAL A 132 -27.61 -1.91 0.36
N SER A 133 -27.80 -3.19 0.67
CA SER A 133 -27.48 -3.79 1.98
C SER A 133 -26.34 -4.81 1.94
N SER A 134 -26.01 -5.33 0.76
CA SER A 134 -24.90 -6.26 0.56
C SER A 134 -23.55 -5.54 0.66
N LEU A 135 -22.61 -6.05 1.45
CA LEU A 135 -21.29 -5.44 1.63
C LEU A 135 -20.51 -5.32 0.31
N LYS A 136 -20.65 -6.31 -0.59
CA LYS A 136 -20.02 -6.27 -1.91
C LYS A 136 -20.59 -5.13 -2.74
N ASP A 137 -21.91 -4.98 -2.71
CA ASP A 137 -22.59 -3.98 -3.52
C ASP A 137 -22.38 -2.57 -2.94
N ILE A 138 -22.36 -2.41 -1.61
CA ILE A 138 -21.95 -1.17 -0.95
C ILE A 138 -20.54 -0.78 -1.38
N ALA A 139 -19.58 -1.72 -1.36
CA ALA A 139 -18.20 -1.46 -1.78
C ALA A 139 -18.13 -1.08 -3.27
N ASN A 140 -18.85 -1.79 -4.14
CA ASN A 140 -18.93 -1.49 -5.57
C ASN A 140 -19.58 -0.12 -5.83
N SER A 141 -20.64 0.24 -5.11
CA SER A 141 -21.29 1.54 -5.23
C SER A 141 -20.37 2.68 -4.80
N ILE A 142 -19.60 2.50 -3.73
CA ILE A 142 -18.58 3.47 -3.31
C ILE A 142 -17.48 3.56 -4.38
N ALA A 143 -17.01 2.43 -4.90
CA ALA A 143 -15.98 2.41 -5.95
C ALA A 143 -16.48 3.08 -7.24
N SER A 144 -17.73 2.84 -7.63
CA SER A 144 -18.36 3.45 -8.80
C SER A 144 -18.47 4.96 -8.62
N THR A 145 -19.00 5.44 -7.50
CA THR A 145 -19.13 6.89 -7.26
C THR A 145 -17.76 7.58 -7.22
N LEU A 146 -16.73 6.94 -6.68
CA LEU A 146 -15.35 7.44 -6.75
C LEU A 146 -14.77 7.43 -8.18
N ALA A 147 -15.05 6.39 -8.97
CA ALA A 147 -14.64 6.31 -10.37
C ALA A 147 -15.34 7.38 -11.21
N ASP A 148 -16.63 7.57 -10.99
CA ASP A 148 -17.46 8.58 -11.67
C ASP A 148 -16.99 9.98 -11.32
N THR A 149 -16.78 10.31 -10.04
CA THR A 149 -16.26 11.62 -9.60
C THR A 149 -14.84 11.89 -10.10
N SER A 150 -14.00 10.85 -10.19
CA SER A 150 -12.63 10.95 -10.72
C SER A 150 -12.56 10.80 -12.25
N SER A 151 -13.71 10.65 -12.92
CA SER A 151 -13.76 10.45 -14.37
C SER A 151 -13.21 11.66 -15.10
N SER A 152 -12.48 11.41 -16.18
CA SER A 152 -12.03 12.48 -17.08
C SER A 152 -13.20 13.29 -17.64
N GLN A 153 -14.40 12.71 -17.70
CA GLN A 153 -15.59 13.39 -18.22
C GLN A 153 -16.03 14.58 -17.36
N ASN A 154 -15.60 14.65 -16.10
CA ASN A 154 -15.94 15.75 -15.19
C ASN A 154 -15.05 16.98 -15.36
N TYR A 155 -14.02 16.92 -16.21
CA TYR A 155 -13.21 18.10 -16.52
C TYR A 155 -13.98 19.09 -17.39
N ASN A 156 -13.61 20.38 -17.29
CA ASN A 156 -14.18 21.43 -18.14
C ASN A 156 -13.97 21.09 -19.64
N PHE A 157 -14.97 21.41 -20.46
CA PHE A 157 -14.96 21.27 -21.92
C PHE A 157 -13.67 21.77 -22.59
N LEU A 158 -13.08 22.89 -22.12
CA LEU A 158 -11.80 23.40 -22.64
C LEU A 158 -10.66 22.38 -22.46
N PHE A 159 -10.56 21.78 -21.28
CA PHE A 159 -9.55 20.76 -20.99
C PHE A 159 -9.82 19.47 -21.75
N LEU A 160 -11.08 19.03 -21.84
CA LEU A 160 -11.47 17.85 -22.62
C LEU A 160 -11.09 17.99 -24.10
N SER A 161 -11.38 19.15 -24.68
CA SER A 161 -11.02 19.47 -26.07
C SER A 161 -9.50 19.47 -26.26
N HIS A 162 -8.75 20.06 -25.32
CA HIS A 162 -7.29 20.04 -25.34
C HIS A 162 -6.74 18.61 -25.22
N LYS A 163 -7.26 17.81 -24.29
CA LYS A 163 -6.89 16.41 -24.07
C LYS A 163 -7.11 15.58 -25.33
N GLN A 164 -8.30 15.62 -25.93
CA GLN A 164 -8.61 14.89 -27.16
C GLN A 164 -7.71 15.30 -28.31
N LYS A 165 -7.45 16.62 -28.50
CA LYS A 165 -6.52 17.11 -29.52
C LYS A 165 -5.10 16.61 -29.29
N THR A 166 -4.66 16.55 -28.04
CA THR A 166 -3.29 16.15 -27.68
C THR A 166 -3.11 14.64 -27.77
N GLU A 167 -4.04 13.83 -27.25
CA GLU A 167 -3.99 12.37 -27.29
C GLU A 167 -4.14 11.81 -28.72
N ARG A 168 -4.82 12.53 -29.63
CA ARG A 168 -4.88 12.19 -31.07
C ARG A 168 -3.53 12.34 -31.79
N LYS A 169 -2.60 13.15 -31.27
CA LYS A 169 -1.28 13.32 -31.88
C LYS A 169 -0.46 12.06 -31.63
N LYS A 170 -0.32 11.23 -32.66
CA LYS A 170 0.60 10.08 -32.62
C LYS A 170 2.02 10.60 -32.45
N LEU A 171 2.65 10.23 -31.34
CA LEU A 171 4.06 10.54 -31.11
C LEU A 171 4.93 9.70 -32.04
N ASN A 172 5.80 10.36 -32.80
CA ASN A 172 6.76 9.68 -33.67
C ASN A 172 8.07 9.47 -32.90
N PHE A 173 8.35 8.22 -32.53
CA PHE A 173 9.57 7.83 -31.83
C PHE A 173 10.70 7.37 -32.77
N LYS A 174 10.56 7.55 -34.09
CA LYS A 174 11.60 7.22 -35.06
C LYS A 174 12.72 8.26 -34.99
N THR A 175 13.86 7.89 -34.43
CA THR A 175 15.07 8.71 -34.40
C THR A 175 16.19 8.01 -35.17
N ARG A 176 16.96 8.77 -35.96
CA ARG A 176 18.16 8.25 -36.64
C ARG A 176 19.38 8.18 -35.70
N THR A 177 19.29 8.86 -34.57
CA THR A 177 20.30 8.90 -33.52
C THR A 177 20.09 7.73 -32.55
N SER A 178 21.17 7.00 -32.30
CA SER A 178 21.22 6.02 -31.21
C SER A 178 21.37 6.77 -29.90
N PHE A 179 20.45 6.56 -28.98
CA PHE A 179 20.52 7.15 -27.64
C PHE A 179 20.85 6.05 -26.62
N PRO A 180 21.73 6.32 -25.63
CA PRO A 180 22.07 5.34 -24.59
C PRO A 180 20.85 4.77 -23.85
N TYR A 181 19.82 5.59 -23.60
CA TYR A 181 18.58 5.16 -22.92
C TYR A 181 17.64 4.26 -23.75
N ASN A 182 17.98 4.01 -25.02
CA ASN A 182 17.25 3.09 -25.91
C ASN A 182 18.00 1.76 -26.10
N GLN A 183 19.13 1.56 -25.43
CA GLN A 183 19.86 0.29 -25.42
C GLN A 183 19.15 -0.77 -24.57
N ASN A 184 19.48 -2.03 -24.82
CA ASN A 184 18.98 -3.14 -24.01
C ASN A 184 19.49 -3.04 -22.57
N PHE A 185 18.62 -3.33 -21.62
CA PHE A 185 18.99 -3.33 -20.21
C PHE A 185 19.88 -4.54 -19.89
N THR A 186 20.90 -4.29 -19.08
CA THR A 186 21.79 -5.31 -18.54
C THR A 186 21.18 -5.97 -17.31
N TYR A 187 21.67 -7.16 -16.97
CA TYR A 187 21.24 -7.86 -15.76
C TYR A 187 21.58 -7.10 -14.48
N GLN A 188 22.70 -6.36 -14.46
CA GLN A 188 23.10 -5.54 -13.32
C GLN A 188 22.14 -4.38 -13.09
N GLU A 189 21.76 -3.65 -14.15
CA GLU A 189 20.75 -2.59 -14.06
C GLU A 189 19.40 -3.13 -13.58
N PHE A 190 18.99 -4.29 -14.10
CA PHE A 190 17.76 -4.95 -13.69
C PHE A 190 17.77 -5.29 -12.18
N GLN A 191 18.86 -5.87 -11.67
CA GLN A 191 19.01 -6.18 -10.25
C GLN A 191 19.02 -4.92 -9.37
N LEU A 192 19.73 -3.87 -9.82
CA LEU A 192 19.75 -2.59 -9.13
C LEU A 192 18.34 -1.99 -9.02
N CYS A 193 17.54 -1.98 -10.09
CA CYS A 193 16.15 -1.51 -10.04
C CYS A 193 15.30 -2.35 -9.08
N LEU A 194 15.41 -3.68 -9.16
CA LEU A 194 14.67 -4.53 -8.24
C LEU A 194 15.04 -4.25 -6.78
N SER A 195 16.31 -4.01 -6.47
CA SER A 195 16.77 -3.73 -5.10
C SER A 195 16.29 -2.38 -4.56
N SER A 196 16.16 -1.36 -5.42
CA SER A 196 15.76 0.00 -5.03
C SER A 196 14.23 0.20 -4.99
N THR A 197 13.43 -0.77 -5.45
CA THR A 197 11.97 -0.63 -5.46
C THR A 197 11.30 -0.71 -4.09
N HIS A 198 10.46 0.29 -3.80
CA HIS A 198 9.60 0.29 -2.61
C HIS A 198 8.38 -0.64 -2.76
N LYS A 199 7.95 -1.21 -1.62
CA LYS A 199 6.80 -2.12 -1.50
C LYS A 199 5.47 -1.38 -1.71
N SER A 200 5.08 -1.18 -2.96
CA SER A 200 3.78 -0.59 -3.34
C SER A 200 2.71 -1.68 -3.57
N ALA A 201 1.43 -1.30 -3.68
CA ALA A 201 0.32 -2.22 -4.00
C ALA A 201 0.43 -2.80 -5.43
N PRO A 202 0.22 -4.10 -5.67
CA PRO A 202 0.41 -4.75 -6.99
C PRO A 202 -0.44 -4.13 -8.11
N GLY A 203 -0.04 -4.36 -9.36
CA GLY A 203 -0.79 -3.90 -10.54
C GLY A 203 -2.01 -4.78 -10.83
N PRO A 204 -2.71 -4.56 -11.97
CA PRO A 204 -3.81 -5.41 -12.43
C PRO A 204 -3.39 -6.88 -12.64
N ASP A 205 -2.11 -7.12 -12.89
CA ASP A 205 -1.48 -8.44 -12.98
C ASP A 205 -1.38 -9.16 -11.63
N LEU A 206 -1.67 -8.47 -10.52
CA LEU A 206 -1.52 -8.95 -9.15
C LEU A 206 -0.08 -9.34 -8.76
N ILE A 207 0.91 -9.00 -9.58
CA ILE A 207 2.32 -9.28 -9.31
C ILE A 207 2.91 -8.14 -8.47
N SER A 208 3.50 -8.51 -7.32
CA SER A 208 4.16 -7.56 -6.42
C SER A 208 5.68 -7.49 -6.68
N TYR A 209 6.32 -6.37 -6.35
CA TYR A 209 7.78 -6.23 -6.46
C TYR A 209 8.53 -7.27 -5.63
N ILE A 210 7.96 -7.66 -4.48
CA ILE A 210 8.54 -8.69 -3.60
C ILE A 210 8.59 -10.04 -4.33
N MET A 211 7.55 -10.38 -5.11
CA MET A 211 7.55 -11.62 -5.91
C MET A 211 8.69 -11.60 -6.93
N LEU A 212 8.89 -10.47 -7.63
CA LEU A 212 9.96 -10.32 -8.62
C LEU A 212 11.37 -10.33 -7.99
N GLN A 213 11.53 -9.69 -6.83
CA GLN A 213 12.79 -9.67 -6.07
C GLN A 213 13.22 -11.08 -5.64
N HIS A 214 12.27 -11.97 -5.34
CA HIS A 214 12.54 -13.33 -4.87
C HIS A 214 12.48 -14.40 -5.97
N LEU A 215 12.33 -14.02 -7.25
CA LEU A 215 12.54 -14.94 -8.36
C LEU A 215 14.00 -15.42 -8.39
N ASN A 216 14.20 -16.66 -8.83
CA ASN A 216 15.56 -17.17 -9.05
C ASN A 216 16.24 -16.42 -10.22
N SER A 217 17.57 -16.46 -10.26
CA SER A 217 18.36 -15.70 -11.24
C SER A 217 18.00 -16.04 -12.69
N GLU A 218 17.64 -17.29 -12.96
CA GLU A 218 17.24 -17.75 -14.29
C GLU A 218 15.90 -17.14 -14.73
N SER A 219 14.92 -17.10 -13.83
CA SER A 219 13.61 -16.48 -14.07
C SER A 219 13.75 -14.97 -14.25
N GLN A 220 14.64 -14.33 -13.49
CA GLN A 220 14.95 -12.91 -13.66
C GLN A 220 15.60 -12.60 -15.00
N LYS A 221 16.55 -13.43 -15.47
CA LYS A 221 17.15 -13.30 -16.80
C LYS A 221 16.13 -13.51 -17.92
N ASN A 222 15.22 -14.47 -17.76
CA ASN A 222 14.13 -14.69 -18.72
C ASN A 222 13.18 -13.48 -18.78
N LEU A 223 12.85 -12.88 -17.64
CA LEU A 223 12.04 -11.66 -17.57
C LEU A 223 12.76 -10.47 -18.22
N LEU A 224 14.07 -10.32 -17.99
CA LEU A 224 14.89 -9.31 -18.65
C LEU A 224 14.93 -9.52 -20.18
N SER A 225 15.07 -10.77 -20.63
CA SER A 225 15.04 -11.08 -22.05
C SER A 225 13.69 -10.77 -22.68
N LEU A 226 12.57 -11.09 -22.00
CA LEU A 226 11.24 -10.71 -22.46
C LEU A 226 11.11 -9.18 -22.56
N TYR A 227 11.68 -8.48 -21.58
CA TYR A 227 11.65 -7.03 -21.53
C TYR A 227 12.42 -6.38 -22.69
N ASN A 228 13.67 -6.83 -22.93
CA ASN A 228 14.51 -6.33 -24.03
C ASN A 228 13.97 -6.72 -25.42
N ARG A 229 13.10 -7.73 -25.53
CA ARG A 229 12.37 -8.04 -26.77
C ARG A 229 11.28 -7.03 -27.10
N THR A 230 10.83 -6.23 -26.14
CA THR A 230 9.79 -5.23 -26.36
C THR A 230 10.43 -3.97 -26.96
N PRO A 231 10.14 -3.62 -28.24
CA PRO A 231 10.75 -2.44 -28.84
C PRO A 231 10.33 -1.16 -28.11
N PRO A 232 11.21 -0.14 -28.04
CA PRO A 232 10.89 1.14 -27.41
C PRO A 232 9.75 1.91 -28.09
N GLN A 233 9.32 1.48 -29.28
CA GLN A 233 8.28 2.13 -30.09
C GLN A 233 6.89 1.46 -30.02
N VAL A 234 6.69 0.41 -29.20
CA VAL A 234 5.35 -0.17 -29.04
C VAL A 234 4.47 0.81 -28.25
N PRO A 235 3.31 1.23 -28.79
CA PRO A 235 2.35 2.01 -28.01
C PRO A 235 2.02 1.27 -26.73
N VAL A 236 2.13 1.94 -25.59
CA VAL A 236 1.75 1.36 -24.30
C VAL A 236 0.29 0.88 -24.42
N PRO A 237 -0.01 -0.43 -24.29
CA PRO A 237 -1.36 -0.90 -24.57
C PRO A 237 -2.41 -0.30 -23.63
N ASP A 238 -3.68 -0.23 -24.05
CA ASP A 238 -4.75 0.41 -23.26
C ASP A 238 -4.97 -0.26 -21.90
N ALA A 239 -4.68 -1.56 -21.78
CA ALA A 239 -4.70 -2.33 -20.54
C ALA A 239 -3.72 -1.80 -19.45
N TYR A 240 -2.84 -0.86 -19.79
CA TYR A 240 -1.87 -0.23 -18.89
C TYR A 240 -2.38 1.10 -18.33
N MET A 241 -3.53 1.59 -18.82
CA MET A 241 -4.23 2.80 -18.39
C MET A 241 -5.55 2.49 -17.65
N ALA A 242 -5.96 1.22 -17.58
CA ALA A 242 -7.17 0.80 -16.90
C ALA A 242 -7.07 0.96 -15.36
N PRO A 243 -8.12 1.46 -14.68
CA PRO A 243 -8.19 1.51 -13.23
C PRO A 243 -8.21 0.09 -12.63
N VAL A 244 -7.49 -0.10 -11.53
CA VAL A 244 -7.46 -1.38 -10.79
C VAL A 244 -8.79 -1.55 -10.05
N PRO A 245 -9.54 -2.65 -10.24
CA PRO A 245 -10.65 -2.99 -9.35
C PRO A 245 -10.10 -3.17 -7.94
N VAL A 246 -10.58 -2.36 -7.00
CA VAL A 246 -10.12 -2.39 -5.61
C VAL A 246 -10.76 -3.59 -4.92
N ASP A 247 -10.29 -4.80 -5.21
CA ASP A 247 -10.53 -5.94 -4.34
C ASP A 247 -9.62 -5.80 -3.10
N GLY A 248 -10.14 -5.11 -2.10
CA GLY A 248 -9.81 -5.33 -0.69
C GLY A 248 -8.49 -4.77 -0.14
N LEU A 249 -7.76 -3.89 -0.84
CA LEU A 249 -6.54 -3.25 -0.29
C LEU A 249 -6.62 -1.72 -0.33
N VAL A 250 -7.33 -1.15 0.64
CA VAL A 250 -7.21 0.28 0.99
C VAL A 250 -5.98 0.46 1.85
N THR A 251 -4.98 1.18 1.33
CA THR A 251 -4.00 1.90 2.14
C THR A 251 -4.04 3.36 1.69
N GLU A 252 -4.54 4.22 2.58
CA GLU A 252 -4.47 5.67 2.47
C GLU A 252 -3.01 6.13 2.52
N GLU A 253 -2.57 6.94 1.56
CA GLU A 253 -1.54 7.94 1.79
C GLU A 253 -1.96 9.24 1.10
N THR A 254 -2.05 10.27 1.93
CA THR A 254 -2.42 11.66 1.65
C THR A 254 -1.40 12.36 0.77
N TYR A 255 -1.86 13.12 -0.23
CA TYR A 255 -1.01 13.99 -1.03
C TYR A 255 -0.75 15.32 -0.31
N GLN A 256 0.52 15.73 -0.24
CA GLN A 256 0.90 17.14 -0.22
C GLN A 256 1.49 17.48 -1.60
N THR A 257 0.90 18.48 -2.26
CA THR A 257 1.46 19.13 -3.45
C THR A 257 1.69 20.58 -3.08
N ASN A 258 2.96 21.01 -3.08
CA ASN A 258 3.37 22.38 -3.29
C ASN A 258 4.86 22.37 -3.65
N GLN A 259 5.18 22.70 -4.90
CA GLN A 259 6.35 23.48 -5.30
C GLN A 259 6.31 23.72 -6.81
N THR A 260 6.14 24.98 -7.16
CA THR A 260 6.31 25.60 -8.47
C THR A 260 7.78 25.93 -8.68
N HIS A 261 8.36 25.60 -9.84
CA HIS A 261 9.46 26.37 -10.44
C HIS A 261 9.46 26.26 -11.98
N PRO A 262 9.99 27.28 -12.69
CA PRO A 262 9.67 27.62 -14.08
C PRO A 262 10.70 27.14 -15.13
N ASP A 263 10.29 27.34 -16.40
CA ASP A 263 11.02 27.36 -17.68
C ASP A 263 11.18 26.04 -18.50
N PRO A 264 10.71 26.00 -19.78
CA PRO A 264 10.66 24.79 -20.59
C PRO A 264 11.57 24.90 -21.84
N VAL A 265 12.83 24.53 -21.74
CA VAL A 265 13.69 24.33 -22.93
C VAL A 265 14.54 23.09 -22.68
N ASN A 266 14.38 22.06 -23.51
CA ASN A 266 15.15 20.79 -23.53
C ASN A 266 14.77 19.63 -22.57
N HIS A 267 13.49 19.47 -22.22
CA HIS A 267 13.00 18.21 -21.61
C HIS A 267 11.94 17.52 -22.48
N PRO A 268 11.91 16.17 -22.55
CA PRO A 268 10.83 15.46 -23.23
C PRO A 268 9.48 15.80 -22.58
N PRO A 269 8.36 15.75 -23.33
CA PRO A 269 7.06 16.19 -22.82
C PRO A 269 6.64 15.36 -21.61
N THR A 270 6.56 16.04 -20.46
CA THR A 270 5.92 15.55 -19.24
C THR A 270 4.45 15.32 -19.54
N THR A 271 4.10 14.10 -19.95
CA THR A 271 2.72 13.65 -19.90
C THR A 271 2.32 13.60 -18.44
N LEU A 272 1.46 14.55 -18.04
CA LEU A 272 0.82 14.58 -16.73
C LEU A 272 -0.02 13.31 -16.56
N PHE A 273 0.62 12.21 -16.20
CA PHE A 273 -0.09 11.08 -15.64
C PHE A 273 -0.51 11.48 -14.24
N THR A 274 -1.82 11.67 -14.09
CA THR A 274 -2.48 11.65 -12.79
C THR A 274 -1.92 10.47 -12.00
N LYS A 275 -1.63 10.70 -10.72
CA LYS A 275 -0.99 9.78 -9.78
C LYS A 275 -1.86 8.55 -9.45
N THR A 276 -2.48 7.92 -10.44
CA THR A 276 -3.16 6.63 -10.31
C THR A 276 -2.18 5.53 -10.72
N LYS A 277 -2.04 4.54 -9.84
CA LYS A 277 -1.05 3.45 -9.83
C LYS A 277 -0.93 2.76 -11.20
N LYS A 278 0.04 3.18 -12.02
CA LYS A 278 0.40 2.53 -13.30
C LYS A 278 1.32 1.33 -13.10
N LYS A 279 1.16 0.34 -13.98
CA LYS A 279 1.87 -0.96 -14.02
C LYS A 279 3.36 -0.82 -13.68
N LYS A 280 3.78 -1.68 -12.76
CA LYS A 280 4.99 -1.56 -11.95
C LYS A 280 6.29 -1.88 -12.66
N ILE A 281 6.23 -2.75 -13.65
CA ILE A 281 7.40 -3.06 -14.48
C ILE A 281 7.82 -1.76 -15.16
N TYR A 282 6.92 -1.12 -15.93
CA TYR A 282 7.16 0.17 -16.60
C TYR A 282 7.46 1.35 -15.66
N LYS A 283 6.97 1.35 -14.41
CA LYS A 283 7.35 2.36 -13.40
C LYS A 283 8.77 2.17 -12.85
N CYS A 284 9.24 0.93 -12.70
CA CYS A 284 10.67 0.65 -12.40
C CYS A 284 11.54 1.26 -13.51
N ILE A 285 11.12 1.05 -14.77
CA ILE A 285 11.81 1.57 -15.96
C ILE A 285 11.73 3.10 -16.08
N TYR A 286 10.59 3.72 -15.74
CA TYR A 286 10.45 5.19 -15.74
C TYR A 286 11.39 5.83 -14.70
N ASN A 287 11.52 5.22 -13.52
CA ASN A 287 12.51 5.65 -12.54
C ASN A 287 13.95 5.36 -13.00
N MET A 288 14.22 4.22 -13.66
CA MET A 288 15.53 3.93 -14.28
C MET A 288 15.91 4.99 -15.33
N LYS A 289 14.95 5.43 -16.16
CA LYS A 289 15.19 6.48 -17.17
C LYS A 289 15.37 7.88 -16.57
N ILE A 290 14.68 8.20 -15.46
CA ILE A 290 14.83 9.50 -14.78
C ILE A 290 16.14 9.60 -14.00
N ASP A 291 16.53 8.54 -13.27
CA ASP A 291 17.75 8.56 -12.46
C ASP A 291 19.03 8.56 -13.32
N MET A 292 18.99 7.98 -14.52
CA MET A 292 20.09 8.05 -15.49
C MET A 292 20.18 9.37 -16.27
N CYS A 293 19.13 10.19 -16.30
CA CYS A 293 19.18 11.54 -16.89
C CYS A 293 19.67 12.62 -15.90
N ARG A 294 19.96 12.25 -14.64
CA ARG A 294 20.47 13.17 -13.60
C ARG A 294 21.98 13.02 -13.32
N GLN A 295 22.67 12.15 -14.04
CA GLN A 295 24.14 12.07 -14.10
C GLN A 295 24.59 12.68 -15.43
#